data_AF-A0AAE4Y714-F1
#
_entry.id   AF-A0AAE4Y714-F1
#
_cell.length_a   1.000
_cell.length_b   1.000
_cell.length_c   1.000
_cell.angle_alpha   90.00
_cell.angle_beta   90.00
_cell.angle_gamma   90.00
#
_symmetry.space_group_name_H-M   'P 1'
#
loop_
_entity.id
_entity.type
_entity.pdbx_description
1 polymer ?
#
loop_
_entity_poly.entity_id
_entity_poly.type
_entity_poly.pdbx_seq_one_letter_code
_entity_poly.pdbx_strand_id
1 'polypeptide(L)'
;MHIIIGTDRITPEAIHPFAGGVIATLRGEALKAVLDATFRGKGSIEMSGGDLDRRPMSVTAIEMAGQDTTVTLVCAGPRRDLH
;
A
#
# COMPACT_ATOMS: atom_id res chain seq x y z
N MET A 1 -9.35 -6.40 0.49
CA MET A 1 -8.22 -5.78 1.21
C MET A 1 -7.98 -4.42 0.58
N HIS A 2 -7.62 -3.41 1.37
CA HIS A 2 -7.39 -2.04 0.89
C HIS A 2 -6.09 -1.49 1.50
N ILE A 3 -5.52 -0.48 0.86
CA ILE A 3 -4.40 0.28 1.41
C ILE A 3 -5.00 1.46 2.19
N ILE A 4 -4.46 1.75 3.37
CA ILE A 4 -4.78 2.95 4.16
C ILE A 4 -3.57 3.88 4.12
N ILE A 5 -3.81 5.16 3.86
CA ILE A 5 -2.81 6.22 3.95
C ILE A 5 -3.37 7.31 4.85
N GLY A 6 -2.90 7.38 6.10
CA GLY A 6 -3.52 8.26 7.10
C GLY A 6 -4.99 7.88 7.33
N THR A 7 -5.92 8.76 6.94
CA THR A 7 -7.38 8.51 7.00
C THR A 7 -7.97 7.99 5.69
N ASP A 8 -7.20 8.02 4.60
CA ASP A 8 -7.69 7.72 3.26
C ASP A 8 -7.66 6.21 3.01
N ARG A 9 -8.77 5.71 2.46
CA ARG A 9 -8.88 4.32 1.98
C ARG A 9 -8.64 4.28 0.48
N ILE A 10 -7.57 3.62 0.10
CA ILE A 10 -7.18 3.41 -1.29
C ILE A 10 -7.55 1.98 -1.69
N THR A 11 -8.39 1.86 -2.70
CA THR A 11 -8.78 0.57 -3.28
C THR A 11 -7.94 0.32 -4.52
N PRO A 12 -7.05 -0.69 -4.52
CA PRO A 12 -6.33 -1.10 -5.72
C PRO A 12 -7.26 -1.74 -6.76
N GLU A 13 -6.86 -1.69 -8.02
CA GLU A 13 -7.53 -2.43 -9.10
C GLU A 13 -7.37 -3.95 -8.90
N ALA A 14 -6.18 -4.36 -8.44
CA ALA A 14 -5.89 -5.73 -8.07
C ALA A 14 -4.93 -5.76 -6.87
N ILE A 15 -5.04 -6.80 -6.05
CA ILE A 15 -4.17 -7.02 -4.90
C ILE A 15 -3.84 -8.50 -4.74
N HIS A 16 -2.56 -8.81 -4.69
CA HIS A 16 -2.03 -10.17 -4.58
C HIS A 16 -1.13 -10.27 -3.35
N PRO A 17 -1.55 -10.99 -2.29
CA PRO A 17 -0.71 -11.19 -1.12
C PRO A 17 0.43 -12.18 -1.40
N PHE A 18 1.54 -12.00 -0.71
CA PHE A 18 2.65 -12.97 -0.68
C PHE A 18 3.27 -13.03 0.72
N ALA A 19 4.22 -13.95 0.92
CA ALA A 19 4.96 -14.06 2.17
C ALA A 19 5.77 -12.78 2.46
N GLY A 20 5.20 -11.90 3.30
CA GLY A 20 5.84 -10.65 3.72
C GLY A 20 5.21 -9.36 3.19
N GLY A 21 4.18 -9.43 2.33
CA GLY A 21 3.60 -8.21 1.77
C GLY A 21 2.47 -8.42 0.78
N VAL A 22 2.25 -7.40 -0.04
CA VAL A 22 1.29 -7.42 -1.15
C VAL A 22 1.88 -6.77 -2.40
N ILE A 23 1.41 -7.23 -3.55
CA ILE A 23 1.59 -6.56 -4.83
C ILE A 23 0.24 -5.95 -5.20
N ALA A 24 0.20 -4.63 -5.38
CA ALA A 24 -1.01 -3.89 -5.70
C ALA A 24 -0.91 -3.24 -7.08
N THR A 25 -1.94 -3.40 -7.91
CA THR A 25 -2.07 -2.66 -9.16
C THR A 25 -2.86 -1.39 -8.91
N LEU A 26 -2.26 -0.24 -9.21
CA LEU A 26 -2.79 1.09 -8.95
C LEU A 26 -2.81 1.93 -10.23
N ARG A 27 -3.80 2.82 -10.31
CA ARG A 27 -3.97 3.78 -11.40
C ARG A 27 -4.41 5.13 -10.85
N GLY A 28 -4.14 6.21 -11.60
CA GLY A 28 -4.66 7.56 -11.32
C GLY A 28 -4.39 8.04 -9.89
N GLU A 29 -5.44 8.51 -9.22
CA GLU A 29 -5.34 9.08 -7.86
C GLU A 29 -4.88 8.05 -6.81
N ALA A 30 -5.20 6.76 -6.97
CA ALA A 30 -4.75 5.72 -6.05
C ALA A 30 -3.22 5.56 -6.09
N LEU A 31 -2.63 5.58 -7.28
CA LEU A 31 -1.18 5.57 -7.45
C LEU A 31 -0.56 6.86 -6.88
N LYS A 32 -1.13 8.01 -7.23
CA LYS A 32 -0.63 9.32 -6.78
C LYS A 32 -0.61 9.44 -5.26
N ALA A 33 -1.64 8.96 -4.57
CA ALA A 33 -1.68 8.94 -3.11
C ALA A 33 -0.54 8.10 -2.51
N VAL A 34 -0.28 6.91 -3.06
CA VAL A 34 0.82 6.04 -2.61
C VAL A 34 2.19 6.68 -2.87
N LEU A 35 2.37 7.33 -4.03
CA LEU A 35 3.62 8.04 -4.35
C LEU A 35 3.84 9.23 -3.41
N ASP A 36 2.81 10.02 -3.14
CA ASP A 36 2.90 11.16 -2.21
C ASP A 36 3.22 10.69 -0.79
N ALA A 37 2.59 9.61 -0.32
CA ALA A 37 2.90 9.02 0.99
C ALA A 37 4.36 8.54 1.06
N THR A 38 4.81 7.84 0.02
CA THR A 38 6.16 7.25 -0.04
C THR A 38 7.25 8.30 -0.13
N PHE A 39 7.13 9.26 -1.06
CA PHE A 39 8.22 10.18 -1.39
C PHE A 39 8.14 11.52 -0.64
N ARG A 40 6.95 11.93 -0.17
CA ARG A 40 6.77 13.19 0.57
C ARG A 40 6.51 12.97 2.06
N GLY A 41 6.46 11.71 2.52
CA GLY A 41 6.21 11.36 3.91
C GLY A 41 4.81 11.72 4.40
N LYS A 42 3.83 11.86 3.51
CA LYS A 42 2.44 12.15 3.87
C LYS A 42 1.74 10.88 4.38
N GLY A 43 1.93 10.57 5.66
CA GLY A 43 1.20 9.50 6.36
C GLY A 43 1.88 8.13 6.30
N SER A 44 1.51 7.24 7.24
CA SER A 44 1.89 5.82 7.17
C SER A 44 1.03 5.10 6.15
N ILE A 45 1.66 4.20 5.40
CA ILE A 45 0.96 3.26 4.54
C ILE A 45 0.69 2.01 5.36
N GLU A 46 -0.58 1.61 5.45
CA GLU A 46 -1.03 0.46 6.23
C GLU A 46 -1.96 -0.41 5.37
N MET A 47 -2.08 -1.69 5.71
CA MET A 47 -3.06 -2.57 5.08
C MET A 47 -4.35 -2.63 5.89
N SER A 48 -5.49 -2.81 5.23
CA SER A 48 -6.76 -3.14 5.87
C SER A 48 -7.38 -4.42 5.33
N GLY A 49 -7.70 -5.31 6.26
CA GLY A 49 -8.24 -6.65 6.02
C GLY A 49 -7.18 -7.74 5.84
N GLY A 50 -7.59 -8.99 6.04
CA GLY A 50 -6.71 -10.17 5.94
C GLY A 50 -5.66 -10.24 7.04
N ASP A 51 -4.67 -11.11 6.85
CA ASP A 51 -3.59 -11.36 7.83
C ASP A 51 -2.61 -10.18 7.99
N LEU A 52 -2.73 -9.18 7.13
CA LEU A 52 -1.90 -7.97 7.11
C LEU A 52 -2.60 -6.77 7.76
N ASP A 53 -3.79 -6.94 8.32
CA ASP A 53 -4.60 -5.83 8.82
C ASP A 53 -3.83 -4.96 9.84
N ARG A 54 -3.79 -3.65 9.56
CA ARG A 54 -3.06 -2.60 10.29
C ARG A 54 -1.55 -2.83 10.41
N ARG A 55 -0.96 -3.63 9.53
CA ARG A 55 0.50 -3.71 9.43
C ARG A 55 1.03 -2.49 8.67
N PRO A 56 2.07 -1.81 9.19
CA PRO A 56 2.75 -0.75 8.46
C PRO A 56 3.48 -1.37 7.27
N MET A 57 3.43 -0.66 6.14
CA MET A 57 3.97 -1.10 4.87
C MET A 57 4.99 -0.09 4.33
N SER A 58 6.02 -0.60 3.66
CA SER A 58 6.97 0.19 2.88
C SER A 58 6.86 -0.19 1.43
N VAL A 59 6.84 0.81 0.54
CA VAL A 59 6.97 0.58 -0.90
C VAL A 59 8.43 0.22 -1.21
N THR A 60 8.64 -0.93 -1.84
CA THR A 60 9.99 -1.43 -2.17
C THR A 60 10.25 -1.52 -3.67
N ALA A 61 9.19 -1.61 -4.49
CA ALA A 61 9.30 -1.56 -5.94
C ALA A 61 8.07 -0.88 -6.55
N ILE A 62 8.29 -0.17 -7.65
CA ILE A 62 7.25 0.43 -8.49
C ILE A 62 7.60 0.09 -9.93
N GLU A 63 6.71 -0.62 -10.60
CA GLU A 63 6.89 -1.06 -11.99
C GLU A 63 5.71 -0.54 -12.82
N MET A 64 6.00 0.10 -13.95
CA MET A 64 4.99 0.69 -14.82
C MET A 64 4.95 -0.04 -16.17
N ALA A 65 3.77 -0.47 -16.58
CA ALA A 65 3.53 -1.14 -17.85
C ALA A 65 2.23 -0.64 -18.48
N GLY A 66 2.33 0.21 -19.49
CA GLY A 66 1.17 0.82 -20.15
C GLY A 66 0.36 1.67 -19.18
N GLN A 67 -0.90 1.30 -18.94
CA GLN A 67 -1.78 2.01 -18.01
C GLN A 67 -1.74 1.46 -16.57
N ASP A 68 -1.00 0.37 -16.36
CA ASP A 68 -0.88 -0.27 -15.06
C ASP A 68 0.40 0.12 -14.35
N THR A 69 0.28 0.41 -13.06
CA THR A 69 1.43 0.51 -12.16
C THR A 69 1.30 -0.51 -11.07
N THR A 70 2.27 -1.41 -11.02
CA THR A 70 2.39 -2.41 -9.97
C THR A 70 3.28 -1.86 -8.87
N VAL A 71 2.77 -1.84 -7.65
CA VAL A 71 3.49 -1.40 -6.46
C VAL A 71 3.65 -2.58 -5.52
N THR A 72 4.89 -2.86 -5.16
CA THR A 72 5.23 -3.89 -4.16
C THR A 72 5.34 -3.22 -2.80
N LEU A 73 4.51 -3.68 -1.86
CA LEU A 73 4.49 -3.23 -0.47
C LEU A 73 4.93 -4.37 0.45
N VAL A 74 5.95 -4.12 1.25
CA VAL A 74 6.49 -5.09 2.22
C VAL A 74 6.18 -4.63 3.64
N CYS A 75 5.89 -5.58 4.54
CA CYS A 75 5.65 -5.27 5.95
C CYS A 75 6.89 -4.65 6.58
N ALA A 76 6.73 -3.47 7.17
CA ALA A 76 7.82 -2.69 7.77
C ALA A 76 7.96 -2.91 9.29
N GLY A 77 7.03 -3.63 9.91
CA GLY A 77 7.02 -3.84 11.36
C GLY A 77 5.78 -4.56 11.88
N PRO A 78 5.65 -4.67 13.22
CA PRO A 78 4.47 -5.27 13.84
C PRO A 78 3.22 -4.44 13.57
N ARG A 79 2.05 -5.06 13.77
CA ARG A 79 0.75 -4.38 13.69
C ARG A 79 0.76 -3.14 14.60
N ARG A 80 0.22 -2.03 14.10
CA ARG A 80 0.02 -0.85 14.93
C ARG A 80 -1.33 -0.96 15.62
N ASP A 81 -1.28 -1.06 16.94
CA ASP A 81 -2.44 -0.95 17.80
C ASP A 81 -2.65 0.55 18.05
N LEU A 82 -3.78 1.11 17.61
CA LEU A 82 -4.16 2.49 17.92
C LEU A 82 -4.24 2.63 19.46
N HIS A 83 -3.38 3.48 20.03
CA HIS A 83 -3.58 4.06 21.36
C HIS A 83 -4.47 5.29 21.25
#